data_AF-A0A497BDB1-F1
#
_entry.id   AF-A0A497BDB1-F1
#
_cell.length_a   1.000
_cell.length_b   1.000
_cell.length_c   1.000
_cell.angle_alpha   90.00
_cell.angle_beta   90.00
_cell.angle_gamma   90.00
#
_symmetry.space_group_name_H-M   'P 1'
#
loop_
_entity.id
_entity.type
_entity.pdbx_description
1 polymer ?
#
loop_
_entity_poly.entity_id
_entity_poly.type
_entity_poly.pdbx_seq_one_letter_code
_entity_poly.pdbx_strand_id
1 'polypeptide(L)'
;MASTSCPHCGGALNIVAGNAAPSLSSFGTAWQTGTELNAAVSTPWSSPAEPETPPAFDAERRAPARPASMESDVFVPLSQSFATGVALLIPGIGITIWQGWPWWSPLVISGGGVTVTWLYLLNAHRKLLWLVETISHIDLNRDGDTGQPKPEPVTVEVKHTDNGRLSSMQYIDLPDGTTHQQFTDWARGVSSGVKTPARKYWAGTGKPFSRDGYDSFLDAMERAGIVTRSGNNARILTNGGKRAMARVAKTA
;
A
#
# COMPACT_ATOMS: atom_id res chain seq x y z
N MET A 1 2.46 17.22 46.35
CA MET A 1 3.82 17.18 45.77
C MET A 1 3.76 16.23 44.59
N ALA A 2 3.74 16.76 43.36
CA ALA A 2 3.62 15.94 42.15
C ALA A 2 4.98 15.30 41.84
N SER A 3 5.03 13.97 41.70
CA SER A 3 6.27 13.26 41.37
C SER A 3 6.68 13.56 39.92
N THR A 4 7.85 14.17 39.73
CA THR A 4 8.50 14.45 38.43
C THR A 4 9.17 13.22 37.80
N SER A 5 8.65 12.02 38.08
CA SER A 5 9.23 10.74 37.68
C SER A 5 8.15 9.80 37.17
N CYS A 6 8.44 9.06 36.11
CA CYS A 6 7.55 8.02 35.60
C CYS A 6 7.45 6.85 36.60
N PRO A 7 6.24 6.45 37.06
CA PRO A 7 6.09 5.42 38.10
C PRO A 7 6.43 4.00 37.65
N HIS A 8 6.67 3.76 36.35
CA HIS A 8 6.97 2.42 35.82
C HIS A 8 8.47 2.20 35.52
N CYS A 9 9.26 3.26 35.34
CA CYS A 9 10.68 3.15 34.98
C CYS A 9 11.61 4.14 35.69
N GLY A 10 11.09 5.09 36.48
CA GLY A 10 11.90 6.05 37.23
C GLY A 10 12.55 7.17 36.39
N GLY A 11 12.28 7.23 35.08
CA GLY A 11 12.81 8.28 34.20
C GLY A 11 12.26 9.67 34.53
N ALA A 12 13.10 10.70 34.39
CA ALA A 12 12.75 12.10 34.63
C ALA A 12 11.82 12.64 33.53
N LEU A 13 10.72 13.30 33.94
CA LEU A 13 9.79 13.95 33.01
C LEU A 13 10.24 15.39 32.75
N ASN A 14 10.69 15.68 31.53
CA ASN A 14 10.93 17.06 31.09
C ASN A 14 9.61 17.70 30.67
N ILE A 15 9.06 18.55 31.54
CA ILE A 15 7.88 19.36 31.25
C ILE A 15 8.37 20.65 30.60
N VAL A 16 8.31 20.73 29.27
CA VAL A 16 8.56 21.97 28.54
C VAL A 16 7.30 22.82 28.66
N ALA A 17 7.39 23.95 29.37
CA ALA A 17 6.34 24.96 29.38
C ALA A 17 6.19 25.50 27.95
N GLY A 18 5.01 25.36 27.36
CA GLY A 18 4.73 25.86 26.01
C GLY A 18 4.99 27.36 25.96
N ASN A 19 6.05 27.76 25.26
CA ASN A 19 6.27 29.15 24.91
C ASN A 19 5.15 29.57 23.96
N ALA A 20 4.50 30.68 24.31
CA ALA A 20 3.47 31.31 23.49
C ALA A 20 3.95 31.51 22.05
N ALA A 21 3.03 31.31 21.09
CA ALA A 21 3.29 31.50 19.67
C ALA A 21 3.92 32.88 19.39
N PRO A 22 4.98 32.98 18.56
CA PRO A 22 5.53 34.27 18.18
C PRO A 22 4.52 35.03 17.30
N SER A 23 4.23 36.27 17.68
CA SER A 23 3.40 37.19 16.90
C SER A 23 4.08 37.57 15.59
N LEU A 24 3.29 37.65 14.51
CA LEU A 24 3.66 37.91 13.11
C LEU A 24 4.34 39.27 12.81
N SER A 25 4.84 40.01 13.82
CA SER A 25 5.40 41.36 13.65
C SER A 25 6.92 41.42 13.46
N SER A 26 7.65 40.29 13.42
CA SER A 26 9.12 40.29 13.36
C SER A 26 9.73 39.99 11.98
N PHE A 27 8.93 39.83 10.92
CA PHE A 27 9.43 39.46 9.58
C PHE A 27 9.90 40.61 8.69
N GLY A 28 10.01 41.84 9.21
CA GLY A 28 10.13 43.02 8.36
C GLY A 28 11.28 43.97 8.67
N THR A 29 12.55 43.52 8.75
CA THR A 29 13.69 44.49 8.81
C THR A 29 15.09 43.94 8.44
N ALA A 30 15.22 42.82 7.72
CA ALA A 30 16.54 42.24 7.41
C ALA A 30 17.03 42.41 5.96
N TRP A 31 16.51 43.39 5.20
CA TRP A 31 16.95 43.68 3.82
C TRP A 31 17.39 45.14 3.67
N GLN A 32 18.29 45.64 4.51
CA GLN A 32 18.93 46.94 4.27
C GLN A 32 20.12 47.13 5.21
N THR A 33 21.29 46.65 4.82
CA THR A 33 22.59 47.37 4.85
C THR A 33 23.70 46.39 4.50
N GLY A 34 24.33 46.62 3.34
CA GLY A 34 25.61 46.01 3.00
C GLY A 34 26.72 46.77 3.71
N THR A 35 27.36 46.13 4.68
CA THR A 35 28.71 46.49 5.14
C THR A 35 29.41 45.22 5.57
N GLU A 36 30.58 45.00 4.98
CA GLU A 36 31.51 43.92 5.25
C GLU A 36 31.89 43.87 6.73
N LEU A 37 31.79 42.67 7.34
CA LEU A 37 32.49 42.35 8.59
C LEU A 37 32.89 40.87 8.54
N ASN A 38 34.17 40.65 8.22
CA ASN A 38 34.89 39.44 8.58
C ASN A 38 34.87 39.29 10.10
N ALA A 39 33.91 38.55 10.62
CA ALA A 39 33.92 38.00 11.96
C ALA A 39 33.54 36.53 11.83
N ALA A 40 34.34 35.67 12.46
CA ALA A 40 34.18 34.22 12.47
C ALA A 40 32.70 33.83 12.69
N VAL A 41 32.04 33.41 11.61
CA VAL A 41 30.75 32.73 11.69
C VAL A 41 31.04 31.34 12.26
N SER A 42 31.09 31.29 13.59
CA SER A 42 30.67 30.10 14.30
C SER A 42 29.23 29.86 13.87
N THR A 43 29.01 28.90 12.96
CA THR A 43 27.66 28.48 12.63
C THR A 43 27.04 27.93 13.92
N PRO A 44 25.96 28.53 14.45
CA PRO A 44 25.32 28.05 15.69
C PRO A 44 24.55 26.74 15.48
N TRP A 45 24.80 26.03 14.37
CA TRP A 45 24.06 24.86 13.90
C TRP A 45 24.90 23.58 13.88
N SER A 46 25.96 23.52 14.68
CA SER A 46 26.57 22.22 15.05
C SER A 46 25.92 21.72 16.34
N SER A 47 24.64 21.34 16.24
CA SER A 47 23.99 20.57 17.29
C SER A 47 24.73 19.24 17.46
N PRO A 48 25.00 18.78 18.70
CA PRO A 48 25.43 17.41 18.93
C PRO A 48 24.39 16.46 18.34
N ALA A 49 24.85 15.36 17.71
CA ALA A 49 24.00 14.36 17.08
C ALA A 49 22.83 13.98 17.99
N GLU A 50 21.64 14.48 17.67
CA GLU A 50 20.40 14.09 18.31
C GLU A 50 20.21 12.59 18.05
N PRO A 51 19.83 11.78 19.05
CA PRO A 51 19.45 10.40 18.82
C PRO A 51 18.32 10.40 17.78
N GLU A 52 18.55 9.72 16.66
CA GLU A 52 17.57 9.56 15.58
C GLU A 52 16.25 9.08 16.18
N THR A 53 15.33 10.03 16.38
CA THR A 53 13.97 9.73 16.76
C THR A 53 13.36 9.11 15.51
N PRO A 54 12.82 7.88 15.56
CA PRO A 54 12.20 7.29 14.38
C PRO A 54 11.17 8.27 13.83
N PRO A 55 11.05 8.42 12.50
CA PRO A 55 10.22 9.44 11.89
C PRO A 55 8.82 9.40 12.50
N ALA A 56 8.46 10.47 13.20
CA ALA A 56 7.10 10.64 13.68
C ALA A 56 6.22 10.74 12.43
N PHE A 57 5.39 9.72 12.22
CA PHE A 57 4.40 9.73 11.16
C PHE A 57 3.36 10.80 11.49
N ASP A 58 3.49 11.99 10.89
CA ASP A 58 2.45 13.00 10.90
C ASP A 58 1.29 12.50 10.03
N ALA A 59 0.31 11.88 10.68
CA ALA A 59 -0.93 11.46 10.04
C ALA A 59 -1.81 12.71 9.80
N GLU A 60 -1.55 13.42 8.71
CA GLU A 60 -2.37 14.55 8.29
C GLU A 60 -3.71 14.05 7.71
N ARG A 61 -4.75 14.06 8.53
CA ARG A 61 -6.10 13.67 8.09
C ARG A 61 -6.78 14.82 7.34
N ARG A 62 -6.80 14.77 6.01
CA ARG A 62 -7.54 15.74 5.18
C ARG A 62 -8.95 15.26 4.82
N ALA A 63 -9.92 16.18 4.89
CA ALA A 63 -11.30 15.98 4.44
C ALA A 63 -11.35 15.86 2.89
N PRO A 64 -12.36 15.20 2.27
CA PRO A 64 -12.38 15.02 0.82
C PRO A 64 -12.71 16.38 0.20
N ALA A 65 -12.19 16.67 -0.99
CA ALA A 65 -12.60 17.86 -1.73
C ALA A 65 -14.10 17.85 -2.04
N ARG A 66 -14.68 16.66 -2.27
CA ARG A 66 -16.13 16.43 -2.35
C ARG A 66 -16.49 14.99 -1.94
N PRO A 67 -17.66 14.76 -1.33
CA PRO A 67 -18.17 13.41 -1.12
C PRO A 67 -18.44 12.73 -2.48
N ALA A 68 -18.24 11.42 -2.55
CA ALA A 68 -18.69 10.61 -3.67
C ALA A 68 -20.20 10.81 -3.85
N SER A 69 -20.64 11.10 -5.07
CA SER A 69 -22.06 11.37 -5.34
C SER A 69 -22.51 10.59 -6.57
N MET A 70 -23.65 9.90 -6.43
CA MET A 70 -24.21 9.12 -7.54
C MET A 70 -24.44 10.01 -8.77
N GLU A 71 -24.89 11.24 -8.55
CA GLU A 71 -25.15 12.27 -9.58
C GLU A 71 -23.96 12.49 -10.52
N SER A 72 -22.76 12.64 -9.97
CA SER A 72 -21.58 12.95 -10.77
C SER A 72 -20.84 11.70 -11.23
N ASP A 73 -20.76 10.68 -10.36
CA ASP A 73 -19.88 9.54 -10.57
C ASP A 73 -20.56 8.43 -11.41
N VAL A 74 -21.90 8.44 -11.48
CA VAL A 74 -22.68 7.43 -12.22
C VAL A 74 -23.51 8.05 -13.34
N PHE A 75 -24.27 9.12 -13.07
CA PHE A 75 -25.20 9.66 -14.07
C PHE A 75 -24.48 10.41 -15.20
N VAL A 76 -23.35 11.07 -14.93
CA VAL A 76 -22.59 11.75 -15.98
C VAL A 76 -22.02 10.74 -17.00
N PRO A 77 -21.30 9.68 -16.62
CA PRO A 77 -20.88 8.65 -17.57
C PRO A 77 -22.06 7.95 -18.27
N LEU A 78 -23.15 7.70 -17.54
CA LEU A 78 -24.34 7.07 -18.10
C LEU A 78 -24.97 7.93 -19.20
N SER A 79 -25.18 9.23 -18.95
CA SER A 79 -25.76 10.14 -19.94
C SER A 79 -24.88 10.31 -21.19
N GLN A 80 -23.56 10.41 -21.01
CA GLN A 80 -22.61 10.45 -22.12
C GLN A 80 -22.64 9.16 -22.95
N SER A 81 -22.72 8.01 -22.30
CA SER A 81 -22.83 6.71 -22.98
C SER A 81 -24.15 6.59 -23.76
N PHE A 82 -25.25 7.09 -23.20
CA PHE A 82 -26.55 7.12 -23.87
C PHE A 82 -26.54 8.01 -25.11
N ALA A 83 -25.98 9.23 -25.01
CA ALA A 83 -25.81 10.13 -26.14
C ALA A 83 -24.98 9.47 -27.27
N THR A 84 -23.93 8.73 -26.90
CA THR A 84 -23.12 7.95 -27.84
C THR A 84 -23.92 6.83 -28.52
N GLY A 85 -24.72 6.09 -27.74
CA GLY A 85 -25.62 5.07 -28.26
C GLY A 85 -26.64 5.63 -29.26
N VAL A 86 -27.25 6.79 -28.95
CA VAL A 86 -28.18 7.49 -29.85
C VAL A 86 -27.47 7.92 -31.13
N ALA A 87 -26.26 8.47 -31.03
CA ALA A 87 -25.48 8.86 -32.19
C ALA A 87 -25.14 7.67 -33.12
N LEU A 88 -25.02 6.46 -32.57
CA LEU A 88 -24.78 5.23 -33.34
C LEU A 88 -26.02 4.66 -34.03
N LEU A 89 -27.24 5.07 -33.67
CA LEU A 89 -28.46 4.57 -34.30
C LEU A 89 -28.53 4.96 -35.79
N ILE A 90 -28.25 6.21 -36.11
CA ILE A 90 -28.35 6.75 -37.48
C ILE A 90 -27.45 5.97 -38.46
N PRO A 91 -26.12 5.84 -38.22
CA PRO A 91 -25.27 5.04 -39.09
C PRO A 91 -25.61 3.54 -39.00
N GLY A 92 -26.03 3.03 -37.84
CA GLY A 92 -26.44 1.65 -37.65
C GLY A 92 -27.64 1.26 -38.53
N ILE A 93 -28.63 2.14 -38.67
CA ILE A 93 -29.77 1.97 -39.57
C ILE A 93 -29.29 1.91 -41.03
N GLY A 94 -28.43 2.85 -41.45
CA GLY A 94 -27.88 2.88 -42.81
C GLY A 94 -27.16 1.59 -43.18
N ILE A 95 -26.31 1.09 -42.28
CA ILE A 95 -25.59 -0.17 -42.47
C ILE A 95 -26.56 -1.35 -42.51
N THR A 96 -27.57 -1.38 -41.64
CA THR A 96 -28.55 -2.46 -41.56
C THR A 96 -29.35 -2.58 -42.86
N ILE A 97 -29.80 -1.45 -43.41
CA ILE A 97 -30.51 -1.42 -44.70
C ILE A 97 -29.58 -1.88 -45.83
N TRP A 98 -28.36 -1.35 -45.87
CA TRP A 98 -27.39 -1.66 -46.92
C TRP A 98 -26.99 -3.15 -46.95
N GLN A 99 -26.87 -3.78 -45.79
CA GLN A 99 -26.48 -5.18 -45.65
C GLN A 99 -27.67 -6.16 -45.61
N GLY A 100 -28.92 -5.66 -45.65
CA GLY A 100 -30.11 -6.50 -45.51
C GLY A 100 -30.22 -7.21 -44.16
N TRP A 101 -29.71 -6.59 -43.10
CA TRP A 101 -29.74 -7.16 -41.76
C TRP A 101 -31.13 -7.05 -41.11
N PRO A 102 -31.42 -7.88 -40.08
CA PRO A 102 -32.66 -7.77 -39.33
C PRO A 102 -32.89 -6.38 -38.74
N TRP A 103 -34.16 -5.97 -38.63
CA TRP A 103 -34.54 -4.64 -38.14
C TRP A 103 -34.07 -4.34 -36.70
N TRP A 104 -33.75 -5.36 -35.90
CA TRP A 104 -33.24 -5.21 -34.54
C TRP A 104 -31.74 -4.93 -34.47
N SER A 105 -30.98 -5.10 -35.56
CA SER A 105 -29.52 -4.92 -35.57
C SER A 105 -29.05 -3.52 -35.15
N PRO A 106 -29.69 -2.40 -35.56
CA PRO A 106 -29.33 -1.06 -35.07
C PRO A 106 -29.48 -0.92 -33.56
N LEU A 107 -30.48 -1.58 -32.96
CA LEU A 107 -30.71 -1.54 -31.51
C LEU A 107 -29.59 -2.26 -30.75
N VAL A 108 -29.11 -3.40 -31.28
CA VAL A 108 -27.98 -4.13 -30.69
C VAL A 108 -26.69 -3.34 -30.83
N ILE A 109 -26.43 -2.70 -31.97
CA ILE A 109 -25.25 -1.85 -32.19
C ILE A 109 -25.27 -0.67 -31.21
N SER A 110 -26.40 0.02 -31.11
CA SER A 110 -26.58 1.15 -30.20
C SER A 110 -26.41 0.74 -28.74
N GLY A 111 -27.11 -0.32 -28.29
CA GLY A 111 -27.03 -0.82 -26.92
C GLY A 111 -25.63 -1.34 -26.56
N GLY A 112 -24.95 -2.00 -27.50
CA GLY A 112 -23.54 -2.39 -27.35
C GLY A 112 -22.63 -1.16 -27.20
N GLY A 113 -22.85 -0.14 -28.02
CA GLY A 113 -22.13 1.14 -27.93
C GLY A 113 -22.30 1.85 -26.60
N VAL A 114 -23.53 1.93 -26.06
CA VAL A 114 -23.81 2.45 -24.71
C VAL A 114 -22.99 1.68 -23.68
N THR A 115 -23.10 0.35 -23.69
CA THR A 115 -22.45 -0.52 -22.69
C THR A 115 -20.93 -0.39 -22.72
N VAL A 116 -20.33 -0.45 -23.90
CA VAL A 116 -18.87 -0.34 -24.07
C VAL A 116 -18.38 1.05 -23.66
N THR A 117 -19.06 2.11 -24.10
CA THR A 117 -18.68 3.49 -23.77
C THR A 117 -18.80 3.76 -22.28
N TRP A 118 -19.87 3.27 -21.64
CA TRP A 118 -20.08 3.42 -20.20
C TRP A 118 -18.97 2.74 -19.40
N LEU A 119 -18.68 1.47 -19.69
CA LEU A 119 -17.59 0.73 -19.03
C LEU A 119 -16.22 1.38 -19.28
N TYR A 120 -15.99 1.86 -20.50
CA TYR A 120 -14.78 2.60 -20.85
C TYR A 120 -14.64 3.87 -20.01
N LEU A 121 -15.70 4.69 -19.91
CA LEU A 121 -15.69 5.92 -19.13
C LEU A 121 -15.49 5.64 -17.63
N LEU A 122 -16.13 4.59 -17.08
CA LEU A 122 -15.91 4.17 -15.69
C LEU A 122 -14.44 3.79 -15.44
N ASN A 123 -13.83 3.04 -16.35
CA ASN A 123 -12.42 2.64 -16.25
C ASN A 123 -11.48 3.84 -16.46
N ALA A 124 -11.77 4.70 -17.43
CA ALA A 124 -11.00 5.90 -17.72
C ALA A 124 -11.03 6.87 -16.53
N HIS A 125 -12.19 7.03 -15.89
CA HIS A 125 -12.32 7.86 -14.69
C HIS A 125 -11.41 7.37 -13.55
N ARG A 126 -11.36 6.05 -13.32
CA ARG A 126 -10.43 5.45 -12.33
C ARG A 126 -8.97 5.68 -12.68
N LYS A 127 -8.58 5.49 -13.94
CA LYS A 127 -7.19 5.72 -14.38
C LYS A 127 -6.79 7.19 -14.30
N LEU A 128 -7.70 8.09 -14.65
CA LEU A 128 -7.46 9.52 -14.54
C LEU A 128 -7.30 9.93 -13.08
N LEU A 129 -8.11 9.34 -12.20
CA LEU A 129 -8.01 9.55 -10.76
C LEU A 129 -6.63 9.11 -10.25
N TRP A 130 -6.18 7.88 -10.57
CA TRP A 130 -4.82 7.42 -10.21
C TRP A 130 -3.71 8.29 -10.78
N LEU A 131 -3.86 8.78 -12.02
CA LEU A 131 -2.87 9.65 -12.65
C LEU A 131 -2.80 11.01 -11.96
N VAL A 132 -3.95 11.59 -11.61
CA VAL A 132 -4.01 12.84 -10.87
C VAL A 132 -3.43 12.64 -9.47
N GLU A 133 -3.74 11.54 -8.78
CA GLU A 133 -3.13 11.22 -7.47
C GLU A 133 -1.61 11.06 -7.57
N THR A 134 -1.12 10.41 -8.63
CA THR A 134 0.31 10.20 -8.88
C THR A 134 1.04 11.54 -9.12
N ILE A 135 0.44 12.45 -9.91
CA ILE A 135 1.04 13.76 -10.22
C ILE A 135 0.94 14.73 -9.05
N SER A 136 -0.20 14.73 -8.36
CA SER A 136 -0.46 15.67 -7.26
C SER A 136 0.14 15.21 -5.93
N HIS A 137 0.56 13.95 -5.81
CA HIS A 137 0.95 13.30 -4.55
C HIS A 137 -0.12 13.45 -3.45
N ILE A 138 -1.38 13.58 -3.87
CA ILE A 138 -2.54 13.73 -2.99
C ILE A 138 -3.46 12.55 -3.29
N ASP A 139 -3.78 11.77 -2.26
CA ASP A 139 -4.78 10.72 -2.30
C ASP A 139 -6.17 11.35 -2.42
N LEU A 140 -6.82 11.18 -3.57
CA LEU A 140 -8.10 11.81 -3.92
C LEU A 140 -9.28 10.89 -3.64
N ASN A 141 -9.11 9.58 -3.81
CA ASN A 141 -10.13 8.57 -3.55
C ASN A 141 -10.19 8.14 -2.07
N ARG A 142 -9.17 8.49 -1.29
CA ARG A 142 -8.99 8.14 0.13
C ARG A 142 -8.87 6.66 0.43
N ASP A 143 -8.27 5.92 -0.48
CA ASP A 143 -7.96 4.51 -0.27
C ASP A 143 -6.65 4.32 0.53
N GLY A 144 -5.96 5.40 0.88
CA GLY A 144 -4.71 5.38 1.64
C GLY A 144 -3.47 5.25 0.76
N ASP A 145 -3.65 5.12 -0.56
CA ASP A 145 -2.58 5.06 -1.54
C ASP A 145 -2.64 6.29 -2.49
N THR A 146 -1.48 6.81 -2.87
CA THR A 146 -1.40 7.80 -3.95
C THR A 146 -1.12 7.07 -5.27
N GLY A 147 -2.11 7.01 -6.17
CA GLY A 147 -1.97 6.41 -7.49
C GLY A 147 -2.60 5.02 -7.58
N GLN A 148 -2.03 4.14 -8.39
CA GLN A 148 -2.57 2.77 -8.50
C GLN A 148 -2.33 2.04 -7.17
N PRO A 149 -3.38 1.46 -6.55
CA PRO A 149 -3.25 0.83 -5.24
C PRO A 149 -2.21 -0.28 -5.31
N LYS A 150 -1.25 -0.25 -4.39
CA LYS A 150 -0.24 -1.30 -4.31
C LYS A 150 -0.94 -2.57 -3.80
N PRO A 151 -0.54 -3.78 -4.23
CA PRO A 151 -1.02 -4.99 -3.60
C PRO A 151 -0.74 -4.89 -2.10
N GLU A 152 -1.78 -5.01 -1.27
CA GLU A 152 -1.63 -4.89 0.18
C GLU A 152 -0.51 -5.80 0.68
N PRO A 153 0.45 -5.29 1.46
CA PRO A 153 1.51 -6.12 2.01
C PRO A 153 0.89 -7.14 2.96
N VAL A 154 1.20 -8.41 2.73
CA VAL A 154 0.74 -9.47 3.63
C VAL A 154 1.63 -9.44 4.87
N THR A 155 1.11 -8.97 5.99
CA THR A 155 1.80 -9.00 7.28
C THR A 155 1.51 -10.30 8.02
N VAL A 156 2.56 -11.03 8.40
CA VAL A 156 2.48 -12.24 9.21
C VAL A 156 2.81 -11.91 10.67
N GLU A 157 1.88 -12.17 11.58
CA GLU A 157 2.10 -12.09 13.02
C GLU A 157 2.72 -13.39 13.54
N VAL A 158 3.97 -13.32 14.01
CA VAL A 158 4.72 -14.46 14.55
C VAL A 158 4.76 -14.37 16.07
N LYS A 159 4.04 -15.29 16.73
CA LYS A 159 4.03 -15.44 18.19
C LYS A 159 5.03 -16.49 18.63
N HIS A 160 6.11 -16.07 19.28
CA HIS A 160 7.06 -16.95 19.94
C HIS A 160 6.54 -17.29 21.32
N THR A 161 6.35 -18.59 21.58
CA THR A 161 5.85 -19.10 22.87
C THR A 161 6.91 -20.02 23.48
N ASP A 162 7.29 -19.77 24.72
CA ASP A 162 8.17 -20.63 25.51
C ASP A 162 7.38 -21.22 26.69
N ASN A 163 7.43 -22.55 26.86
CA ASN A 163 6.66 -23.29 27.87
C ASN A 163 5.17 -22.91 27.97
N GLY A 164 4.53 -22.61 26.84
CA GLY A 164 3.11 -22.21 26.77
C GLY A 164 2.83 -20.75 27.12
N ARG A 165 3.85 -19.94 27.45
CA ARG A 165 3.74 -18.50 27.67
C ARG A 165 4.30 -17.72 26.47
N LEU A 166 3.61 -16.65 26.09
CA LEU A 166 4.10 -15.75 25.04
C LEU A 166 5.45 -15.15 25.49
N SER A 167 6.49 -15.39 24.72
CA SER A 167 7.85 -14.93 24.96
C SER A 167 8.19 -13.71 24.11
N SER A 168 7.75 -13.68 22.84
CA SER A 168 7.94 -12.54 21.94
C SER A 168 6.88 -12.53 20.84
N MET A 169 6.59 -11.36 20.29
CA MET A 169 5.71 -11.15 19.15
C MET A 169 6.44 -10.33 18.10
N GLN A 170 6.44 -10.80 16.85
CA GLN A 170 7.06 -10.12 15.73
C GLN A 170 6.06 -10.01 14.58
N TYR A 171 5.95 -8.82 13.98
CA TYR A 171 5.23 -8.62 12.73
C TYR A 171 6.23 -8.64 11.58
N ILE A 172 5.88 -9.36 10.51
CA ILE A 172 6.77 -9.54 9.37
C ILE A 172 5.99 -9.25 8.11
N ASP A 173 6.37 -8.17 7.44
CA ASP A 173 5.83 -7.87 6.12
C ASP A 173 6.48 -8.80 5.11
N LEU A 174 5.65 -9.54 4.38
CA LEU A 174 6.11 -10.35 3.27
C LEU A 174 6.54 -9.45 2.11
N PRO A 175 7.52 -9.88 1.30
CA PRO A 175 7.98 -9.08 0.17
C PRO A 175 6.84 -8.73 -0.80
N ASP A 176 6.95 -7.55 -1.40
CA ASP A 176 6.01 -7.03 -2.40
C ASP A 176 5.67 -8.08 -3.46
N GLY A 177 4.37 -8.24 -3.73
CA GLY A 177 3.85 -9.23 -4.68
C GLY A 177 3.63 -10.63 -4.10
N THR A 178 3.95 -10.87 -2.82
CA THR A 178 3.54 -12.11 -2.13
C THR A 178 2.08 -12.01 -1.70
N THR A 179 1.22 -12.84 -2.29
CA THR A 179 -0.21 -12.85 -1.94
C THR A 179 -0.51 -13.79 -0.78
N HIS A 180 -1.62 -13.55 -0.07
CA HIS A 180 -2.09 -14.42 1.01
C HIS A 180 -2.30 -15.87 0.54
N GLN A 181 -2.78 -16.05 -0.69
CA GLN A 181 -2.96 -17.37 -1.29
C GLN A 181 -1.62 -18.07 -1.55
N GLN A 182 -0.63 -17.36 -2.10
CA GLN A 182 0.72 -17.91 -2.31
C GLN A 182 1.37 -18.33 -1.00
N PHE A 183 1.23 -17.53 0.05
CA PHE A 183 1.71 -17.87 1.39
C PHE A 183 1.01 -19.11 1.97
N THR A 184 -0.31 -19.17 1.83
CA THR A 184 -1.12 -20.31 2.30
C THR A 184 -0.76 -21.60 1.58
N ASP A 185 -0.64 -21.56 0.26
CA ASP A 185 -0.27 -22.72 -0.56
C ASP A 185 1.16 -23.18 -0.22
N TRP A 186 2.06 -22.23 0.03
CA TRP A 186 3.38 -22.51 0.55
C TRP A 186 3.32 -23.23 1.90
N ALA A 187 2.62 -22.65 2.88
CA ALA A 187 2.45 -23.19 4.23
C ALA A 187 1.87 -24.62 4.20
N ARG A 188 0.87 -24.88 3.36
CA ARG A 188 0.25 -26.20 3.17
C ARG A 188 1.23 -27.21 2.56
N GLY A 189 1.98 -26.81 1.54
CA GLY A 189 2.95 -27.70 0.89
C GLY A 189 4.14 -28.05 1.79
N VAL A 190 4.61 -27.12 2.62
CA VAL A 190 5.72 -27.37 3.54
C VAL A 190 5.30 -28.09 4.82
N SER A 191 4.09 -27.84 5.34
CA SER A 191 3.58 -28.51 6.54
C SER A 191 3.18 -29.96 6.30
N SER A 192 2.69 -30.29 5.10
CA SER A 192 2.40 -31.67 4.70
C SER A 192 3.65 -32.53 4.52
N GLY A 193 4.85 -31.93 4.48
CA GLY A 193 6.11 -32.62 4.24
C GLY A 193 6.31 -33.08 2.78
N VAL A 194 5.31 -32.87 1.92
CA VAL A 194 5.35 -33.25 0.49
C VAL A 194 6.33 -32.37 -0.29
N LYS A 195 6.41 -31.08 0.04
CA LYS A 195 7.34 -30.13 -0.59
C LYS A 195 8.28 -29.57 0.48
N THR A 196 9.58 -29.60 0.21
CA THR A 196 10.54 -28.89 1.07
C THR A 196 10.52 -27.39 0.76
N PRO A 197 11.09 -26.53 1.63
CA PRO A 197 11.28 -25.11 1.33
C PRO A 197 12.27 -24.84 0.17
N ALA A 198 12.76 -25.87 -0.52
CA ALA A 198 13.71 -25.73 -1.61
C ALA A 198 13.09 -25.00 -2.81
N ARG A 199 13.88 -24.09 -3.40
CA ARG A 199 13.52 -23.21 -4.53
C ARG A 199 12.83 -23.94 -5.68
N LYS A 200 13.29 -25.16 -6.02
CA LYS A 200 12.76 -25.95 -7.15
C LYS A 200 11.25 -26.23 -7.11
N TYR A 201 10.63 -26.20 -5.93
CA TYR A 201 9.20 -26.47 -5.78
C TYR A 201 8.32 -25.23 -5.91
N TRP A 202 8.89 -24.05 -5.65
CA TRP A 202 8.15 -22.82 -5.36
C TRP A 202 8.47 -21.67 -6.28
N ALA A 203 9.66 -21.67 -6.91
CA ALA A 203 10.11 -20.57 -7.73
C ALA A 203 10.47 -20.99 -9.16
N GLY A 204 10.14 -20.14 -10.14
CA GLY A 204 10.44 -20.34 -11.56
C GLY A 204 9.21 -20.28 -12.46
N THR A 205 9.37 -20.63 -13.74
CA THR A 205 8.29 -20.57 -14.74
C THR A 205 7.12 -21.47 -14.34
N GLY A 206 5.92 -20.89 -14.27
CA GLY A 206 4.69 -21.59 -13.89
C GLY A 206 4.59 -21.94 -12.39
N LYS A 207 5.41 -21.31 -11.55
CA LYS A 207 5.40 -21.48 -10.09
C LYS A 207 4.85 -20.22 -9.40
N PRO A 208 4.39 -20.35 -8.14
CA PRO A 208 3.78 -19.22 -7.43
C PRO A 208 4.72 -18.04 -7.20
N PHE A 209 6.05 -18.26 -7.12
CA PHE A 209 7.01 -17.20 -6.89
C PHE A 209 7.97 -17.00 -8.06
N SER A 210 8.42 -15.75 -8.24
CA SER A 210 9.64 -15.48 -9.01
C SER A 210 10.86 -16.00 -8.24
N ARG A 211 12.00 -16.17 -8.92
CA ARG A 211 13.23 -16.64 -8.28
C ARG A 211 13.68 -15.68 -7.17
N ASP A 212 13.75 -14.40 -7.47
CA ASP A 212 14.25 -13.40 -6.52
C ASP A 212 13.22 -13.11 -5.43
N GLY A 213 11.92 -13.07 -5.78
CA GLY A 213 10.84 -12.92 -4.82
C GLY A 213 10.79 -14.05 -3.79
N TYR A 214 11.03 -15.30 -4.22
CA TYR A 214 11.08 -16.43 -3.30
C TYR A 214 12.29 -16.39 -2.36
N ASP A 215 13.43 -15.88 -2.81
CA ASP A 215 14.62 -15.76 -1.97
C ASP A 215 14.40 -14.68 -0.90
N SER A 216 13.88 -13.51 -1.28
CA SER A 216 13.47 -12.45 -0.34
C SER A 216 12.41 -12.94 0.64
N PHE A 217 11.46 -13.75 0.18
CA PHE A 217 10.44 -14.37 1.03
C PHE A 217 11.06 -15.30 2.07
N LEU A 218 11.98 -16.17 1.64
CA LEU A 218 12.68 -17.06 2.56
C LEU A 218 13.61 -16.31 3.51
N ASP A 219 14.21 -15.20 3.09
CA ASP A 219 15.01 -14.33 3.98
C ASP A 219 14.13 -13.69 5.06
N ALA A 220 12.91 -13.28 4.73
CA ALA A 220 11.93 -12.81 5.71
C ALA A 220 11.53 -13.94 6.69
N MET A 221 11.29 -15.15 6.19
CA MET A 221 10.98 -16.32 7.03
C MET A 221 12.16 -16.79 7.90
N GLU A 222 13.39 -16.56 7.44
CA GLU A 222 14.61 -16.84 8.20
C GLU A 222 14.80 -15.83 9.34
N ARG A 223 14.60 -14.53 9.05
CA ARG A 223 14.56 -13.46 10.07
C ARG A 223 13.46 -13.68 11.11
N ALA A 224 12.36 -14.31 10.71
CA ALA A 224 11.27 -14.72 11.59
C ALA A 224 11.59 -15.89 12.53
N GLY A 225 12.69 -16.61 12.30
CA GLY A 225 12.95 -17.90 12.94
C GLY A 225 11.98 -19.02 12.53
N ILE A 226 11.20 -18.84 11.46
CA ILE A 226 10.32 -19.89 10.90
C ILE A 226 11.16 -20.89 10.11
N VAL A 227 12.14 -20.39 9.37
CA VAL A 227 13.11 -21.16 8.59
C VAL A 227 14.50 -20.96 9.20
N THR A 228 15.34 -21.98 9.11
CA THR A 228 16.76 -21.89 9.48
C THR A 228 17.63 -22.55 8.40
N ARG A 229 18.89 -22.16 8.33
CA ARG A 229 19.86 -22.79 7.44
C ARG A 229 20.39 -24.08 8.07
N SER A 230 20.57 -25.09 7.23
CA SER A 230 21.08 -26.41 7.59
C SER A 230 22.05 -26.89 6.51
N GLY A 231 23.25 -27.32 6.93
CA GLY A 231 24.26 -27.88 6.03
C GLY A 231 24.65 -26.93 4.89
N ASN A 232 24.69 -27.44 3.65
CA ASN A 232 25.07 -26.74 2.42
C ASN A 232 24.06 -25.65 1.99
N ASN A 233 23.79 -24.66 2.84
CA ASN A 233 22.82 -23.57 2.62
C ASN A 233 21.38 -24.04 2.37
N ALA A 234 21.03 -25.27 2.75
CA ALA A 234 19.65 -25.73 2.63
C ALA A 234 18.78 -25.06 3.71
N ARG A 235 17.65 -24.52 3.31
CA ARG A 235 16.68 -23.92 4.23
C ARG A 235 15.66 -24.96 4.68
N ILE A 236 15.55 -25.15 5.99
CA ILE A 236 14.61 -26.09 6.61
C ILE A 236 13.70 -25.36 7.60
N LEU A 237 12.49 -25.85 7.80
CA LEU A 237 11.59 -25.32 8.82
C LEU A 237 12.11 -25.66 10.22
N THR A 238 12.08 -24.69 11.12
CA THR A 238 12.29 -24.93 12.55
C THR A 238 11.12 -25.73 13.13
N ASN A 239 11.30 -26.37 14.29
CA ASN A 239 10.18 -27.06 14.96
C ASN A 239 9.03 -26.12 15.32
N GLY A 240 9.33 -24.84 15.60
CA GLY A 240 8.33 -23.78 15.73
C GLY A 240 7.64 -23.49 14.41
N GLY A 241 8.41 -23.28 13.34
CA GLY A 241 7.93 -23.03 11.98
C GLY A 241 7.01 -24.13 11.45
N LYS A 242 7.37 -25.41 11.64
CA LYS A 242 6.51 -26.56 11.26
C LYS A 242 5.13 -26.49 11.92
N ARG A 243 5.10 -26.20 13.23
CA ARG A 243 3.84 -26.08 14.00
C ARG A 243 3.03 -24.86 13.60
N ALA A 244 3.69 -23.74 13.30
CA ALA A 244 3.05 -22.53 12.79
C ALA A 244 2.40 -22.79 11.42
N MET A 245 3.15 -23.34 10.46
CA MET A 245 2.65 -23.63 9.12
C MET A 245 1.52 -24.68 9.13
N ALA A 246 1.59 -25.67 10.01
CA ALA A 246 0.51 -26.64 10.19
C ALA A 246 -0.79 -26.01 10.75
N ARG A 247 -0.70 -24.90 11.50
CA ARG A 247 -1.87 -24.15 11.95
C ARG A 247 -2.46 -23.31 10.82
N VAL A 248 -1.62 -22.58 10.10
CA VAL A 248 -2.02 -21.78 8.92
C VAL A 248 -2.72 -22.66 7.89
N ALA A 249 -2.17 -23.86 7.62
CA ALA A 249 -2.75 -24.80 6.66
C ALA A 249 -4.11 -25.40 7.07
N LYS A 250 -4.50 -25.30 8.35
CA LYS A 250 -5.81 -25.77 8.85
C LYS A 250 -6.86 -24.67 8.86
N THR A 251 -6.45 -23.41 8.96
CA THR A 251 -7.33 -22.24 9.02
C THR A 251 -7.66 -21.67 7.66
N ALA A 252 -7.05 -22.18 6.59
CA ALA A 252 -7.19 -21.72 5.22
C ALA A 252 -7.65 -22.84 4.29
#